data_AF-T1AAC6-F1
#
_entry.id   AF-T1AAC6-F1
#
_cell.length_a   1.000
_cell.length_b   1.000
_cell.length_c   1.000
_cell.angle_alpha   90.00
_cell.angle_beta   90.00
_cell.angle_gamma   90.00
#
_symmetry.space_group_name_H-M   'P 1'
#
loop_
_entity.id
_entity.type
_entity.pdbx_description
1 polymer ?
#
loop_
_entity_poly.entity_id
_entity_poly.type
_entity_poly.pdbx_seq_one_letter_code
_entity_poly.pdbx_strand_id
1 'polypeptide(L)'
;MALAFQQLVAKLEAEGLFAAERKRPLPFLPRRLAVVTSGRGAAIRDVIHVVKRRCPITQVVVVPTLVQGEGSPAAIATALELAGRAEVELVLLVRGGGSLEDLQAFNSEVVARAVAGCLHPVIAGVGHETDTTVVDFVADLRAPTPSVAAELAVPDLAALRAELVARRL
;
A
#
# COMPACT_ATOMS: atom_id res chain seq x y z
N MET A 1 -3.73 6.21 -23.62
CA MET A 1 -3.48 5.99 -22.18
C MET A 1 -3.14 7.28 -21.44
N ALA A 2 -2.18 8.09 -21.91
CA ALA A 2 -1.77 9.32 -21.22
C ALA A 2 -2.90 10.34 -20.96
N LEU A 3 -3.77 10.62 -21.94
CA LEU A 3 -4.85 11.60 -21.78
C LEU A 3 -5.89 11.20 -20.72
N ALA A 4 -6.34 9.94 -20.74
CA ALA A 4 -7.31 9.43 -19.77
C ALA A 4 -6.74 9.44 -18.34
N PHE A 5 -5.46 9.09 -18.19
CA PHE A 5 -4.75 9.20 -16.92
C PHE A 5 -4.70 10.65 -16.43
N GLN A 6 -4.27 11.59 -17.28
CA GLN A 6 -4.20 13.01 -16.92
C GLN A 6 -5.57 13.60 -16.56
N GLN A 7 -6.62 13.24 -17.30
CA GLN A 7 -7.99 13.66 -17.00
C GLN A 7 -8.46 13.13 -15.64
N LEU A 8 -8.16 11.87 -15.33
CA LEU A 8 -8.52 11.29 -14.04
C LEU A 8 -7.72 11.94 -12.89
N VAL A 9 -6.41 12.14 -13.07
CA VAL A 9 -5.57 12.85 -12.10
C VAL A 9 -6.13 14.24 -11.83
N ALA A 10 -6.38 15.04 -12.87
CA ALA A 10 -6.92 16.39 -12.73
C ALA A 10 -8.30 16.40 -12.03
N LYS A 11 -9.17 15.44 -12.36
CA LYS A 11 -10.48 15.28 -11.72
C LYS A 11 -10.34 15.01 -10.22
N LEU A 12 -9.54 14.01 -9.83
CA LEU A 12 -9.40 13.61 -8.44
C LEU A 12 -8.63 14.64 -7.61
N GLU A 13 -7.68 15.35 -8.23
CA GLU A 13 -7.00 16.50 -7.62
C GLU A 13 -7.98 17.64 -7.33
N ALA A 14 -8.84 17.98 -8.30
CA ALA A 14 -9.87 19.01 -8.13
C ALA A 14 -10.91 18.64 -7.05
N GLU A 15 -11.17 17.35 -6.86
CA GLU A 15 -12.00 16.82 -5.75
C GLU A 15 -11.25 16.77 -4.40
N GLY A 16 -9.96 17.12 -4.38
CA GLY A 16 -9.13 17.18 -3.17
C GLY A 16 -8.65 15.82 -2.66
N LEU A 17 -8.72 14.74 -3.47
CA LEU A 17 -8.29 13.41 -3.02
C LEU A 17 -6.79 13.31 -2.78
N PHE A 18 -5.99 14.22 -3.32
CA PHE A 18 -4.53 14.25 -3.15
C PHE A 18 -4.06 15.22 -2.06
N ALA A 19 -5.00 15.93 -1.43
CA ALA A 19 -4.72 16.97 -0.43
C ALA A 19 -3.87 16.41 0.71
N ALA A 20 -2.82 17.14 1.10
CA ALA A 20 -1.88 16.70 2.13
C ALA A 20 -2.58 16.46 3.47
N GLU A 21 -3.64 17.23 3.76
CA GLU A 21 -4.43 17.16 4.98
C GLU A 21 -5.25 15.86 5.09
N ARG A 22 -5.47 15.14 3.97
CA ARG A 22 -6.10 13.82 3.98
C ARG A 22 -5.14 12.70 4.38
N LYS A 23 -3.84 12.91 4.24
CA LYS A 23 -2.82 11.88 4.47
C LYS A 23 -2.63 11.68 5.97
N ARG A 24 -3.00 10.51 6.46
CA ARG A 24 -2.97 10.13 7.87
C ARG A 24 -1.57 9.67 8.27
N PRO A 25 -1.14 9.94 9.52
CA PRO A 25 0.12 9.43 10.03
C PRO A 25 0.08 7.89 10.12
N LEU A 26 1.22 7.27 9.88
CA LEU A 26 1.37 5.83 10.02
C LEU A 26 1.59 5.44 11.49
N PRO A 27 1.01 4.33 11.97
CA PRO A 27 1.35 3.79 13.28
C PRO A 27 2.83 3.41 13.30
N PHE A 28 3.56 3.80 14.35
CA PHE A 28 4.98 3.49 14.47
C PHE A 28 5.26 1.98 14.54
N LEU A 29 4.39 1.24 15.24
CA LEU A 29 4.50 -0.20 15.45
C LEU A 29 3.10 -0.84 15.33
N PRO A 30 2.60 -1.10 14.10
CA PRO A 30 1.33 -1.78 13.95
C PRO A 30 1.45 -3.21 14.49
N ARG A 31 0.52 -3.61 15.36
CA ARG A 31 0.38 -5.00 15.82
C ARG A 31 -0.13 -5.88 14.70
N ARG A 32 -1.00 -5.32 13.84
CA ARG A 32 -1.59 -6.02 12.70
C ARG A 32 -1.64 -5.10 11.49
N LEU A 33 -1.14 -5.58 10.36
CA LEU A 33 -1.26 -4.89 9.07
C LEU A 33 -1.95 -5.81 8.06
N ALA A 34 -2.80 -5.22 7.21
CA ALA A 34 -3.39 -5.92 6.08
C ALA A 34 -2.52 -5.73 4.83
N VAL A 35 -2.43 -6.76 3.98
CA VAL A 35 -1.77 -6.69 2.68
C VAL A 35 -2.78 -7.07 1.60
N VAL A 36 -3.23 -6.07 0.86
CA VAL A 36 -4.10 -6.22 -0.31
C VAL A 36 -3.20 -6.43 -1.52
N THR A 37 -3.18 -7.67 -2.01
CA THR A 37 -2.32 -8.07 -3.13
C THR A 37 -2.78 -9.41 -3.72
N SER A 38 -2.06 -9.93 -4.72
CA SER A 38 -2.27 -11.29 -5.21
C SER A 38 -1.95 -12.30 -4.11
N GLY A 39 -2.82 -13.30 -3.91
CA GLY A 39 -2.59 -14.38 -2.95
C GLY A 39 -1.38 -15.28 -3.27
N ARG A 40 -0.73 -15.09 -4.43
CA ARG A 40 0.48 -15.80 -4.86
C ARG A 40 1.45 -14.82 -5.52
N GLY A 41 2.75 -15.13 -5.49
CA GLY A 41 3.77 -14.40 -6.24
C GLY A 41 4.89 -13.81 -5.37
N ALA A 42 5.82 -13.11 -6.01
CA ALA A 42 6.98 -12.52 -5.33
C ALA A 42 6.60 -11.40 -4.36
N ALA A 43 5.75 -10.46 -4.79
CA ALA A 43 5.39 -9.28 -3.99
C ALA A 43 4.91 -9.62 -2.55
N ILE A 44 3.99 -10.57 -2.40
CA ILE A 44 3.52 -10.98 -1.07
C ILE A 44 4.61 -11.70 -0.26
N ARG A 45 5.46 -12.50 -0.89
CA ARG A 45 6.59 -13.17 -0.23
C ARG A 45 7.61 -12.15 0.27
N ASP A 46 7.91 -11.14 -0.54
CA ASP A 46 8.86 -10.09 -0.22
C ASP A 46 8.35 -9.25 0.96
N VAL A 47 7.08 -8.85 0.95
CA VAL A 47 6.43 -8.16 2.09
C VAL A 47 6.52 -8.99 3.36
N ILE A 48 6.10 -10.27 3.30
CA ILE A 48 6.14 -11.16 4.47
C ILE A 48 7.58 -11.32 4.99
N HIS A 49 8.54 -11.49 4.08
CA HIS A 49 9.96 -11.64 4.43
C HIS A 49 10.50 -10.39 5.15
N VAL A 50 10.24 -9.20 4.59
CA VAL A 50 10.68 -7.93 5.17
C VAL A 50 10.07 -7.70 6.55
N VAL A 51 8.75 -7.88 6.69
CA VAL A 51 8.06 -7.68 7.97
C VAL A 51 8.61 -8.67 9.01
N LYS A 52 8.75 -9.95 8.68
CA LYS A 52 9.30 -10.95 9.61
C LYS A 52 10.74 -10.64 10.03
N ARG A 53 11.56 -10.14 9.10
CA ARG A 53 12.96 -9.77 9.39
C ARG A 53 13.04 -8.56 10.32
N ARG A 54 12.26 -7.51 10.06
CA ARG A 54 12.35 -6.23 10.78
C ARG A 54 11.54 -6.18 12.06
N CYS A 55 10.33 -6.75 12.03
CA CYS A 55 9.37 -6.69 13.11
C CYS A 55 8.54 -7.99 13.20
N PRO A 56 9.14 -9.11 13.68
CA PRO A 56 8.46 -10.41 13.74
C PRO A 56 7.23 -10.46 14.66
N ILE A 57 7.02 -9.45 15.49
CA ILE A 57 5.85 -9.33 16.37
C ILE A 57 4.62 -8.76 15.67
N THR A 58 4.78 -8.14 14.50
CA THR A 58 3.66 -7.63 13.69
C THR A 58 3.02 -8.78 12.91
N GLN A 59 1.70 -8.93 13.04
CA GLN A 59 0.95 -9.93 12.29
C GLN A 59 0.55 -9.38 10.92
N VAL A 60 0.71 -10.21 9.89
CA VAL A 60 0.36 -9.88 8.51
C VAL A 60 -0.94 -10.60 8.15
N VAL A 61 -1.98 -9.84 7.84
CA VAL A 61 -3.28 -10.33 7.35
C VAL A 61 -3.30 -10.18 5.83
N VAL A 62 -3.28 -11.29 5.10
CA VAL A 62 -3.32 -11.24 3.63
C VAL A 62 -4.76 -11.15 3.17
N VAL A 63 -5.08 -10.13 2.37
CA VAL A 63 -6.38 -9.96 1.72
C VAL A 63 -6.18 -10.18 0.21
N PRO A 64 -6.32 -11.43 -0.28
CA PRO A 64 -6.00 -11.76 -1.66
C PRO A 64 -7.00 -11.12 -2.63
N THR A 65 -6.49 -10.57 -3.73
CA THR A 65 -7.31 -9.97 -4.79
C THR A 65 -6.66 -10.12 -6.17
N LEU A 66 -7.44 -9.86 -7.22
CA LEU A 66 -6.90 -9.68 -8.57
C LEU A 66 -6.17 -8.34 -8.64
N VAL A 67 -4.92 -8.36 -9.08
CA VAL A 67 -4.07 -7.15 -9.13
C VAL A 67 -3.74 -6.70 -10.56
N GLN A 68 -4.29 -7.40 -11.56
CA GLN A 68 -4.16 -7.08 -12.98
C GLN A 68 -5.29 -7.74 -13.77
N GLY A 69 -5.49 -7.29 -15.01
CA GLY A 69 -6.51 -7.82 -15.91
C GLY A 69 -7.92 -7.27 -15.66
N GLU A 70 -8.86 -7.74 -16.47
CA GLU A 70 -10.26 -7.32 -16.40
C GLU A 70 -10.89 -7.67 -15.04
N GLY A 71 -11.67 -6.75 -14.49
CA GLY A 71 -12.31 -6.90 -13.17
C GLY A 71 -11.40 -6.61 -11.96
N SER A 72 -10.09 -6.47 -12.15
CA SER A 72 -9.18 -6.15 -11.04
C SER A 72 -9.51 -4.83 -10.30
N PRO A 73 -9.98 -3.73 -10.94
CA PRO A 73 -10.39 -2.54 -10.19
C PRO A 73 -11.45 -2.80 -9.12
N ALA A 74 -12.52 -3.53 -9.48
CA ALA A 74 -13.61 -3.84 -8.56
C ALA A 74 -13.16 -4.82 -7.47
N ALA A 75 -12.32 -5.79 -7.82
CA ALA A 75 -11.75 -6.75 -6.87
C ALA A 75 -10.83 -6.06 -5.85
N ILE A 76 -9.99 -5.11 -6.29
CA ILE A 76 -9.10 -4.34 -5.39
C ILE A 76 -9.94 -3.46 -4.46
N ALA A 77 -10.95 -2.76 -4.98
CA ALA A 77 -11.83 -1.93 -4.15
C ALA A 77 -12.54 -2.75 -3.07
N THR A 78 -13.11 -3.91 -3.43
CA THR A 78 -13.73 -4.84 -2.48
C THR A 78 -12.72 -5.32 -1.43
N ALA A 79 -11.48 -5.63 -1.84
CA ALA A 79 -10.44 -6.07 -0.91
C ALA A 79 -9.99 -4.95 0.04
N LEU A 80 -9.93 -3.69 -0.41
CA LEU A 80 -9.65 -2.53 0.44
C LEU A 80 -10.75 -2.28 1.45
N GLU A 81 -12.02 -2.45 1.06
CA GLU A 81 -13.15 -2.37 1.99
C GLU A 81 -13.10 -3.49 3.05
N LEU A 82 -12.81 -4.72 2.64
CA LEU A 82 -12.62 -5.85 3.56
C LEU A 82 -11.45 -5.62 4.51
N ALA A 83 -10.31 -5.13 4.00
CA ALA A 83 -9.14 -4.79 4.80
C ALA A 83 -9.46 -3.68 5.81
N GLY A 84 -10.22 -2.66 5.41
CA GLY A 84 -10.64 -1.57 6.29
C GLY A 84 -11.54 -2.03 7.44
N ARG A 85 -12.29 -3.13 7.28
CA ARG A 85 -13.15 -3.71 8.33
C ARG A 85 -12.46 -4.79 9.17
N ALA A 86 -11.25 -5.21 8.78
CA ALA A 86 -10.48 -6.17 9.53
C ALA A 86 -9.88 -5.52 10.78
N GLU A 87 -9.51 -6.33 11.77
CA GLU A 87 -8.83 -5.85 12.98
C GLU A 87 -7.34 -5.59 12.67
N VAL A 88 -7.07 -4.50 11.94
CA VAL A 88 -5.74 -4.03 11.54
C VAL A 88 -5.56 -2.54 11.84
N GLU A 89 -4.33 -2.04 11.74
CA GLU A 89 -4.00 -0.63 12.01
C GLU A 89 -3.43 0.09 10.78
N LEU A 90 -3.06 -0.69 9.76
CA LEU A 90 -2.39 -0.23 8.54
C LEU A 90 -2.72 -1.17 7.38
N VAL A 91 -2.87 -0.63 6.17
CA VAL A 91 -3.10 -1.40 4.95
C VAL A 91 -1.97 -1.15 3.95
N LEU A 92 -1.44 -2.22 3.36
CA LEU A 92 -0.52 -2.15 2.23
C LEU A 92 -1.28 -2.57 0.97
N LEU A 93 -1.36 -1.68 -0.02
CA LEU A 93 -1.82 -2.01 -1.36
C LEU A 93 -0.58 -2.22 -2.24
N VAL A 94 -0.28 -3.48 -2.56
CA VAL A 94 0.99 -3.81 -3.22
C VAL A 94 0.83 -4.69 -4.43
N ARG A 95 1.68 -4.45 -5.42
CA ARG A 95 1.84 -5.31 -6.59
C ARG A 95 3.28 -5.18 -7.09
N GLY A 96 3.85 -6.29 -7.56
CA GLY A 96 5.22 -6.30 -8.09
C GLY A 96 5.38 -5.50 -9.39
N GLY A 97 6.54 -5.61 -10.02
CA GLY A 97 6.79 -5.04 -11.34
C GLY A 97 5.98 -5.71 -12.47
N GLY A 98 5.87 -5.03 -13.62
CA GLY A 98 5.25 -5.54 -14.84
C GLY A 98 5.08 -4.44 -15.89
N SER A 99 4.32 -4.72 -16.93
CA SER A 99 4.02 -3.72 -17.97
C SER A 99 3.11 -2.61 -17.41
N LEU A 100 3.07 -1.46 -18.09
CA LEU A 100 2.11 -0.39 -17.77
C LEU A 100 0.65 -0.89 -17.84
N GLU A 101 0.37 -1.85 -18.72
CA GLU A 101 -0.94 -2.47 -18.85
C GLU A 101 -1.31 -3.30 -17.62
N ASP A 102 -0.35 -4.03 -17.05
CA ASP A 102 -0.56 -4.76 -15.79
C ASP A 102 -0.88 -3.84 -14.61
N LEU A 103 -0.38 -2.60 -14.65
CA LEU A 103 -0.58 -1.60 -13.60
C LEU A 103 -1.87 -0.79 -13.78
N GLN A 104 -2.59 -0.98 -14.89
CA GLN A 104 -3.71 -0.11 -15.24
C GLN A 104 -4.87 -0.17 -14.24
N ALA A 105 -5.00 -1.27 -13.48
CA ALA A 105 -5.97 -1.40 -12.40
C ALA A 105 -5.84 -0.31 -11.33
N PHE A 106 -4.60 0.11 -11.06
CA PHE A 106 -4.23 1.13 -10.08
C PHE A 106 -4.38 2.57 -10.63
N ASN A 107 -4.73 2.71 -11.91
CA ASN A 107 -5.10 3.96 -12.56
C ASN A 107 -6.63 4.09 -12.73
N SER A 108 -7.41 3.42 -11.89
CA SER A 108 -8.86 3.45 -11.94
C SER A 108 -9.45 4.37 -10.87
N GLU A 109 -10.53 5.06 -11.22
CA GLU A 109 -11.26 5.91 -10.27
C GLU A 109 -11.84 5.10 -9.10
N VAL A 110 -12.32 3.89 -9.36
CA VAL A 110 -12.90 3.01 -8.34
C VAL A 110 -11.88 2.65 -7.27
N VAL A 111 -10.66 2.28 -7.67
CA VAL A 111 -9.60 1.96 -6.71
C VAL A 111 -9.13 3.22 -5.99
N ALA A 112 -8.97 4.34 -6.70
CA ALA A 112 -8.61 5.61 -6.08
C ALA A 112 -9.59 6.00 -4.96
N ARG A 113 -10.90 5.92 -5.22
CA ARG A 113 -11.92 6.20 -4.21
C ARG A 113 -11.92 5.20 -3.06
N ALA A 114 -11.67 3.91 -3.34
CA ALA A 114 -11.55 2.90 -2.29
C ALA A 114 -10.35 3.15 -1.36
N VAL A 115 -9.20 3.58 -1.90
CA VAL A 115 -8.04 4.00 -1.10
C VAL A 115 -8.41 5.22 -0.25
N ALA A 116 -9.00 6.26 -0.86
CA ALA A 116 -9.40 7.48 -0.17
C ALA A 116 -10.44 7.25 0.95
N GLY A 117 -11.26 6.20 0.83
CA GLY A 117 -12.30 5.83 1.79
C GLY A 117 -11.89 4.72 2.76
N CYS A 118 -10.65 4.20 2.68
CA CYS A 118 -10.20 3.12 3.56
C CYS A 118 -10.15 3.60 5.02
N LEU A 119 -10.62 2.77 5.96
CA LEU A 119 -10.71 3.13 7.38
C LEU A 119 -9.35 3.28 8.08
N HIS A 120 -8.30 2.65 7.54
CA HIS A 120 -6.94 2.71 8.05
C HIS A 120 -6.00 3.37 7.04
N PRO A 121 -4.86 3.93 7.48
CA PRO A 121 -3.84 4.46 6.58
C PRO A 121 -3.42 3.41 5.54
N VAL A 122 -3.19 3.86 4.31
CA VAL A 122 -2.81 3.02 3.17
C VAL A 122 -1.43 3.41 2.67
N ILE A 123 -0.54 2.43 2.56
CA ILE A 123 0.72 2.57 1.83
C ILE A 123 0.56 1.90 0.46
N ALA A 124 0.79 2.66 -0.62
CA ALA A 124 0.83 2.12 -1.98
C ALA A 124 2.27 1.68 -2.31
N GLY A 125 2.46 0.40 -2.67
CA GLY A 125 3.74 -0.16 -3.11
C GLY A 125 3.55 -0.92 -4.41
N VAL A 126 3.27 -0.19 -5.49
CA VAL A 126 2.85 -0.74 -6.79
C VAL A 126 3.98 -0.54 -7.81
N GLY A 127 4.49 -1.63 -8.37
CA GLY A 127 5.53 -1.57 -9.41
C GLY A 127 6.93 -1.28 -8.85
N HIS A 128 7.65 -0.42 -9.56
CA HIS A 128 8.99 0.07 -9.24
C HIS A 128 9.01 1.60 -9.05
N GLU A 129 10.18 2.14 -8.74
CA GLU A 129 10.40 3.57 -8.53
C GLU A 129 9.90 4.46 -9.68
N THR A 130 10.04 4.02 -10.92
CA THR A 130 9.59 4.74 -12.12
C THR A 130 8.10 4.60 -12.39
N ASP A 131 7.45 3.62 -11.77
CA ASP A 131 6.02 3.37 -11.96
C ASP A 131 5.26 4.34 -11.05
N THR A 132 4.42 5.19 -11.65
CA THR A 132 3.56 6.11 -10.93
C THR A 132 2.12 5.90 -11.40
N THR A 133 1.24 5.68 -10.43
CA THR A 133 -0.17 5.35 -10.64
C THR A 133 -1.06 6.32 -9.88
N VAL A 134 -2.36 6.33 -10.19
CA VAL A 134 -3.31 7.22 -9.50
C VAL A 134 -3.36 6.95 -8.00
N VAL A 135 -3.30 5.69 -7.57
CA VAL A 135 -3.32 5.34 -6.14
C VAL A 135 -2.12 5.89 -5.37
N ASP A 136 -0.98 6.13 -6.02
CA ASP A 136 0.21 6.69 -5.36
C ASP A 136 -0.02 8.13 -4.88
N PHE A 137 -0.89 8.88 -5.57
CA PHE A 137 -1.26 10.23 -5.17
C PHE A 137 -2.30 10.25 -4.05
N VAL A 138 -3.18 9.25 -4.02
CA VAL A 138 -4.30 9.15 -3.07
C VAL A 138 -3.90 8.50 -1.75
N ALA A 139 -2.98 7.55 -1.78
CA ALA A 139 -2.52 6.84 -0.60
C ALA A 139 -1.90 7.79 0.43
N ASP A 140 -2.00 7.40 1.71
CA ASP A 140 -1.40 8.16 2.81
C ASP A 140 0.13 8.20 2.65
N LEU A 141 0.74 7.13 2.11
CA LEU A 141 2.15 7.10 1.74
C LEU A 141 2.40 6.31 0.45
N ARG A 142 3.24 6.86 -0.44
CA ARG A 142 3.79 6.13 -1.60
C ARG A 142 5.09 5.42 -1.20
N ALA A 143 5.25 4.19 -1.66
CA ALA A 143 6.47 3.41 -1.61
C ALA A 143 6.88 2.96 -3.03
N PRO A 144 8.17 3.04 -3.39
CA PRO A 144 8.66 2.62 -4.72
C PRO A 144 8.44 1.15 -5.07
N THR A 145 8.40 0.25 -4.08
CA THR A 145 8.28 -1.20 -4.30
C THR A 145 7.49 -1.84 -3.15
N PRO A 146 6.95 -3.07 -3.34
CA PRO A 146 6.34 -3.82 -2.25
C PRO A 146 7.26 -4.00 -1.04
N SER A 147 8.55 -4.28 -1.25
CA SER A 147 9.52 -4.44 -0.17
C SER A 147 9.70 -3.14 0.62
N VAL A 148 9.84 -2.00 -0.07
CA VAL A 148 9.95 -0.70 0.60
C VAL A 148 8.66 -0.32 1.32
N ALA A 149 7.49 -0.68 0.78
CA ALA A 149 6.22 -0.49 1.48
C ALA A 149 6.21 -1.25 2.83
N ALA A 150 6.70 -2.49 2.83
CA ALA A 150 6.85 -3.27 4.06
C ALA A 150 7.88 -2.67 5.03
N GLU A 151 8.98 -2.10 4.53
CA GLU A 151 9.98 -1.42 5.37
C GLU A 151 9.46 -0.15 6.02
N LEU A 152 8.61 0.61 5.32
CA LEU A 152 7.95 1.82 5.84
C LEU A 152 6.81 1.48 6.80
N ALA A 153 6.22 0.29 6.67
CA ALA A 153 5.10 -0.15 7.49
C ALA A 153 5.50 -0.52 8.92
N VAL A 154 6.74 -0.95 9.15
CA VAL A 154 7.20 -1.47 10.45
C VAL A 154 8.59 -0.98 10.82
N PRO A 155 8.89 -0.80 12.11
CA PRO A 155 10.21 -0.39 12.54
C PRO A 155 11.21 -1.55 12.39
N ASP A 156 12.50 -1.23 12.34
CA ASP A 156 13.55 -2.23 12.52
C ASP A 156 13.81 -2.42 14.02
N LEU A 157 13.31 -3.51 14.58
CA LEU A 157 13.46 -3.79 16.01
C LEU A 157 14.91 -4.08 16.41
N ALA A 158 15.73 -4.62 15.50
CA ALA A 158 17.15 -4.87 15.79
C ALA A 158 17.90 -3.55 15.90
N ALA A 159 17.67 -2.63 14.95
CA ALA A 159 18.23 -1.28 14.99
C ALA A 159 17.74 -0.51 16.24
N LEU A 160 16.43 -0.53 16.52
CA LEU A 160 15.86 0.14 17.69
C LEU A 160 16.44 -0.39 19.00
N ARG A 161 16.63 -1.71 19.11
CA ARG A 161 17.28 -2.32 20.27
C ARG A 161 18.71 -1.84 20.43
N ALA A 162 19.49 -1.80 19.34
CA ALA A 162 20.88 -1.35 19.39
C ALA A 162 20.98 0.12 19.85
N GLU A 163 20.09 0.99 19.34
CA GLU A 163 20.02 2.39 19.73
C GLU A 163 19.66 2.57 21.22
N LEU A 164 18.68 1.82 21.71
CA LEU A 164 18.29 1.86 23.14
C LEU A 164 19.41 1.41 24.07
N VAL A 165 20.22 0.42 23.65
CA VAL A 165 21.41 -0.01 24.40
C VAL A 165 22.48 1.08 24.40
N ALA A 166 22.74 1.71 23.25
CA ALA A 166 23.73 2.77 23.12
C ALA A 166 23.40 4.02 23.95
N ARG A 167 22.11 4.38 24.06
CA ARG A 167 21.62 5.54 24.84
C ARG A 167 21.58 5.30 26.35
N ARG A 168 21.78 4.07 26.82
CA ARG A 168 21.81 3.71 28.26
C ARG A 168 23.23 3.78 28.87
N LEU A 169 24.24 4.03 28.04
CA LEU A 169 25.63 4.31 28.43
C LEU A 169 25.87 5.82 28.43
#